data_AF-A0A430KX95-F1
#
_entry.id   AF-A0A430KX95-F1
#
_cell.length_a   1.000
_cell.length_b   1.000
_cell.length_c   1.000
_cell.angle_alpha   90.00
_cell.angle_beta   90.00
_cell.angle_gamma   90.00
#
_symmetry.space_group_name_H-M   'P 1'
#
loop_
_entity.id
_entity.type
_entity.pdbx_description
1 polymer ?
#
loop_
_entity_poly.entity_id
_entity_poly.type
_entity_poly.pdbx_seq_one_letter_code
_entity_poly.pdbx_strand_id
1 'polypeptide(L)'
;WVSGIAAAMVSASIEWVPGSHRRRLTHQQVVQLVGAAASATVLAARPDSLKRRALEAEARRSVDSVGVKRARIRPRIDLGCKIPFKQIPDIVERGFTEIRRLFAKGDQGVLSHYCVAYRCLTECLEDPLCDLMLMLTLTITASSATPEVRPNTKGFNVTTRRRDPALLAANMVTRMLWFLRPEAFPWDKDRDSVLRVSEMTKKIEHKGVNNRMLRELGWIKVKGNRDSPRNCESRLTPKDELFKLRNDLIFLMKEPRSFIGSVFKSNKEEWVDRCSAIINNNR
;
A
#
# COMPACT_ATOMS: atom_id res chain seq x y z
N TRP A 1 -32.74 17.82 33.52
CA TRP A 1 -31.98 17.37 32.34
C TRP A 1 -32.87 17.30 31.08
N VAL A 2 -34.06 16.67 31.13
CA VAL A 2 -35.03 16.69 30.01
C VAL A 2 -35.38 18.11 29.56
N SER A 3 -35.66 19.03 30.49
CA SER A 3 -35.94 20.44 30.18
C SER A 3 -34.75 21.18 29.57
N GLY A 4 -33.52 20.78 29.92
CA GLY A 4 -32.29 21.34 29.35
C GLY A 4 -32.06 20.87 27.91
N ILE A 5 -32.40 19.61 27.62
CA ILE A 5 -32.37 19.05 26.27
C ILE A 5 -33.45 19.70 25.41
N ALA A 6 -34.67 19.86 25.93
CA ALA A 6 -35.76 20.53 25.22
C ALA A 6 -35.39 21.98 24.85
N ALA A 7 -34.82 22.74 25.79
CA ALA A 7 -34.36 24.10 25.53
C ALA A 7 -33.23 24.16 24.48
N ALA A 8 -32.30 23.20 24.49
CA ALA A 8 -31.23 23.10 23.50
C ALA A 8 -31.72 22.68 22.11
N MET A 9 -32.79 21.88 22.03
CA MET A 9 -33.40 21.47 20.77
C MET A 9 -34.18 22.62 20.13
N VAL A 10 -34.94 23.39 20.93
CA VAL A 10 -35.64 24.59 20.47
C VAL A 10 -34.63 25.65 19.99
N SER A 11 -33.52 25.85 20.72
CA SER A 11 -32.50 26.82 20.31
C SER A 11 -31.74 26.42 19.05
N ALA A 12 -31.68 25.12 18.74
CA ALA A 12 -31.08 24.58 17.52
C ALA A 12 -32.09 24.42 16.36
N SER A 13 -33.34 24.91 16.50
CA SER A 13 -34.43 24.75 15.51
C SER A 13 -34.68 23.29 15.10
N ILE A 14 -34.54 22.37 16.06
CA ILE A 14 -34.80 20.95 15.84
C ILE A 14 -36.30 20.71 16.09
N GLU A 15 -37.08 20.55 15.01
CA GLU A 15 -38.46 20.06 15.11
C GLU A 15 -38.46 18.59 15.56
N TRP A 16 -39.22 18.29 16.62
CA TRP A 16 -39.25 16.96 17.24
C TRP A 16 -40.67 16.56 17.62
N VAL A 17 -41.03 15.30 17.34
CA VAL A 17 -42.26 14.66 17.83
C VAL A 17 -41.87 13.36 18.57
N PRO A 18 -42.07 13.26 19.89
CA PRO A 18 -41.83 12.01 20.61
C PRO A 18 -42.89 10.95 20.28
N GLY A 19 -42.45 9.78 19.83
CA GLY A 19 -43.20 8.54 20.05
C GLY A 19 -42.90 7.99 21.45
N SER A 20 -43.92 7.52 22.17
CA SER A 20 -43.73 6.89 23.50
C SER A 20 -43.89 5.38 23.42
N HIS A 21 -42.86 4.60 23.78
CA HIS A 21 -43.00 3.18 24.09
C HIS A 21 -42.46 2.92 25.50
N ARG A 22 -43.28 2.31 26.37
CA ARG A 22 -42.93 1.90 27.74
C ARG A 22 -42.19 2.97 28.57
N ARG A 23 -42.64 4.23 28.49
CA ARG A 23 -42.09 5.36 29.28
C ARG A 23 -40.58 5.58 29.10
N ARG A 24 -39.98 5.10 28.00
CA ARG A 24 -38.59 5.38 27.62
C ARG A 24 -38.55 6.09 26.27
N LEU A 25 -37.72 7.11 26.18
CA LEU A 25 -37.44 7.84 24.94
C LEU A 25 -36.51 6.98 24.07
N THR A 26 -36.96 6.57 22.88
CA THR A 26 -36.12 5.88 21.89
C THR A 26 -36.32 6.47 20.51
N HIS A 27 -35.22 6.62 19.76
CA HIS A 27 -35.24 7.05 18.37
C HIS A 27 -34.03 6.42 17.63
N GLN A 28 -34.20 6.12 16.33
CA GLN A 28 -33.24 5.34 15.53
C GLN A 28 -32.47 6.13 14.45
N GLN A 29 -32.80 7.39 14.09
CA GLN A 29 -32.11 8.00 12.94
C GLN A 29 -32.05 9.54 12.91
N VAL A 30 -30.88 10.14 13.19
CA VAL A 30 -30.65 11.57 12.97
C VAL A 30 -30.49 11.81 11.46
N VAL A 31 -31.44 12.52 10.83
CA VAL A 31 -31.47 12.69 9.36
C VAL A 31 -30.56 13.84 8.92
N GLN A 32 -30.46 14.94 9.66
CA GLN A 32 -29.53 16.03 9.35
C GLN A 32 -29.37 17.01 10.53
N LEU A 33 -28.14 17.44 10.83
CA LEU A 33 -27.86 18.55 11.74
C LEU A 33 -27.58 19.80 10.89
N VAL A 34 -28.52 20.75 10.87
CA VAL A 34 -28.36 22.03 10.16
C VAL A 34 -28.21 23.12 11.21
N GLY A 35 -26.97 23.54 11.47
CA GLY A 35 -26.68 24.64 12.40
C GLY A 35 -25.29 24.56 13.00
N ALA A 36 -24.55 25.67 12.96
CA ALA A 36 -23.30 25.79 13.71
C ALA A 36 -23.64 26.11 15.17
N ALA A 37 -23.15 25.28 16.10
CA ALA A 37 -23.29 25.55 17.53
C ALA A 37 -22.62 26.89 17.87
N ALA A 38 -23.38 27.83 18.44
CA ALA A 38 -22.84 29.08 18.95
C ALA A 38 -21.82 28.79 20.06
N SER A 39 -20.67 29.47 20.02
CA SER A 39 -19.63 29.26 21.04
C SER A 39 -20.14 29.64 22.43
N ALA A 40 -19.60 29.00 23.47
CA ALA A 40 -19.93 29.31 24.86
C ALA A 40 -19.73 30.79 25.22
N THR A 41 -18.80 31.47 24.52
CA THR A 41 -18.54 32.90 24.66
C THR A 41 -19.66 33.79 24.09
N VAL A 42 -20.34 33.37 23.02
CA VAL A 42 -21.52 34.08 22.47
C VAL A 42 -22.72 33.90 23.40
N LEU A 43 -22.90 32.69 23.95
CA LEU A 43 -24.01 32.36 24.85
C LEU A 43 -23.89 33.04 26.22
N ALA A 44 -22.67 33.33 26.68
CA ALA A 44 -22.40 34.05 27.93
C ALA A 44 -22.71 35.56 27.84
N ALA A 45 -22.89 36.12 26.64
CA ALA A 45 -23.22 37.53 26.46
C ALA A 45 -24.73 37.78 26.61
N ARG A 46 -25.09 38.89 27.27
CA ARG A 46 -26.49 39.28 27.48
C ARG A 46 -27.25 39.33 26.14
N PRO A 47 -28.50 38.80 26.08
CA PRO A 47 -29.37 38.95 24.91
C PRO A 47 -29.46 40.42 24.49
N ASP A 48 -29.44 40.68 23.18
CA ASP A 48 -29.54 42.00 22.53
C ASP A 48 -28.39 43.01 22.76
N SER A 49 -27.36 42.60 23.51
CA SER A 49 -26.17 43.43 23.72
C SER A 49 -25.39 43.65 22.43
N LEU A 50 -24.85 44.86 22.29
CA LEU A 50 -23.90 45.22 21.22
C LEU A 50 -22.66 44.30 21.24
N LYS A 51 -22.26 43.84 22.43
CA LYS A 51 -21.18 42.85 22.62
C LYS A 51 -21.54 41.48 22.04
N ARG A 52 -22.79 41.04 22.18
CA ARG A 52 -23.27 39.78 21.61
C ARG A 52 -23.36 39.86 20.09
N ARG A 53 -23.87 40.97 19.55
CA ARG A 53 -23.88 41.22 18.10
C ARG A 53 -22.48 41.26 17.50
N ALA A 54 -21.51 41.85 18.21
CA ALA A 54 -20.11 41.83 17.78
C ALA A 54 -19.54 40.41 17.76
N LEU A 55 -19.77 39.62 18.82
CA LEU A 55 -19.31 38.22 18.91
C LEU A 55 -20.01 37.31 17.88
N GLU A 56 -21.30 37.52 17.60
CA GLU A 56 -22.04 36.79 16.56
C GLU A 56 -21.57 37.19 15.16
N ALA A 57 -21.23 38.46 14.93
CA ALA A 57 -20.65 38.92 13.67
C ALA A 57 -19.23 38.40 13.47
N GLU A 58 -18.43 38.30 14.54
CA GLU A 58 -17.09 37.69 14.51
C GLU A 58 -17.16 36.18 14.33
N ALA A 59 -18.13 35.50 14.96
CA ALA A 59 -18.42 34.10 14.71
C ALA A 59 -18.83 33.87 13.25
N ARG A 60 -19.72 34.68 12.68
CA ARG A 60 -20.08 34.64 11.24
C ARG A 60 -18.88 34.92 10.34
N ARG A 61 -18.06 35.93 10.66
CA ARG A 61 -16.80 36.19 9.94
C ARG A 61 -15.78 35.08 10.11
N SER A 62 -15.75 34.34 11.21
CA SER A 62 -14.89 33.17 11.37
C SER A 62 -15.40 31.97 10.57
N VAL A 63 -16.70 31.89 10.33
CA VAL A 63 -17.31 30.91 9.41
C VAL A 63 -17.01 31.29 7.96
N ASP A 64 -17.04 32.58 7.62
CA ASP A 64 -16.76 33.10 6.27
C ASP A 64 -15.26 33.22 5.95
N SER A 65 -14.40 33.46 6.96
CA SER A 65 -12.92 33.44 6.86
C SER A 65 -12.32 32.05 7.08
N VAL A 66 -13.15 31.06 7.42
CA VAL A 66 -12.94 29.68 6.99
C VAL A 66 -13.34 29.60 5.51
N GLY A 67 -12.71 30.44 4.69
CA GLY A 67 -12.53 30.12 3.29
C GLY A 67 -11.87 28.75 3.26
N VAL A 68 -12.65 27.73 2.90
CA VAL A 68 -12.28 26.32 2.77
C VAL A 68 -11.16 25.96 3.73
N LYS A 69 -11.47 25.47 4.95
CA LYS A 69 -10.52 24.62 5.69
C LYS A 69 -10.08 23.55 4.69
N ARG A 70 -8.98 23.77 3.97
CA ARG A 70 -8.38 22.80 3.06
C ARG A 70 -8.20 21.59 3.95
N ALA A 71 -9.05 20.57 3.74
CA ALA A 71 -9.01 19.36 4.55
C ALA A 71 -7.55 18.96 4.57
N ARG A 72 -6.90 18.94 5.74
CA ARG A 72 -5.46 18.64 5.86
C ARG A 72 -5.22 17.39 5.03
N ILE A 73 -4.57 17.56 3.87
CA ILE A 73 -4.51 16.51 2.89
C ILE A 73 -3.60 15.47 3.48
N ARG A 74 -4.19 14.35 3.90
CA ARG A 74 -3.44 13.30 4.59
C ARG A 74 -2.61 12.58 3.55
N PRO A 75 -1.30 12.39 3.79
CA PRO A 75 -0.45 11.68 2.86
C PRO A 75 -0.97 10.24 2.69
N ARG A 76 -0.95 9.74 1.46
CA ARG A 76 -1.37 8.37 1.12
C ARG A 76 -0.36 7.72 0.22
N ILE A 77 -0.30 6.40 0.25
CA ILE A 77 0.45 5.60 -0.71
C ILE A 77 -0.26 5.68 -2.05
N ASP A 78 0.50 6.06 -3.07
CA ASP A 78 0.10 6.04 -4.46
C ASP A 78 1.13 5.23 -5.25
N LEU A 79 0.70 4.06 -5.71
CA LEU A 79 1.54 3.15 -6.50
C LEU A 79 1.48 3.45 -8.00
N GLY A 80 0.78 4.53 -8.41
CA GLY A 80 0.61 4.92 -9.80
C GLY A 80 -0.36 4.04 -10.58
N CYS A 81 -1.07 3.12 -9.92
CA CYS A 81 -2.00 2.16 -10.52
C CYS A 81 -3.18 1.92 -9.58
N LYS A 82 -4.36 1.65 -10.15
CA LYS A 82 -5.53 1.21 -9.38
C LYS A 82 -5.40 -0.27 -9.03
N ILE A 83 -5.83 -0.64 -7.83
CA ILE A 83 -5.92 -2.03 -7.35
C ILE A 83 -7.40 -2.46 -7.42
N PRO A 84 -7.72 -3.66 -7.96
CA PRO A 84 -6.81 -4.67 -8.50
C PRO A 84 -6.09 -4.20 -9.77
N PHE A 85 -4.85 -4.66 -9.95
CA PHE A 85 -4.03 -4.28 -11.11
C PHE A 85 -4.59 -4.92 -12.38
N LYS A 86 -5.14 -4.07 -13.26
CA LYS A 86 -5.66 -4.47 -14.57
C LYS A 86 -4.63 -4.41 -15.69
N GLN A 87 -3.50 -3.77 -15.42
CA GLN A 87 -2.41 -3.56 -16.36
C GLN A 87 -1.10 -3.72 -15.60
N ILE A 88 -0.05 -4.12 -16.32
CA ILE A 88 1.30 -4.21 -15.77
C ILE A 88 1.79 -2.79 -15.46
N PRO A 89 2.27 -2.52 -14.22
CA PRO A 89 2.81 -1.20 -13.88
C PRO A 89 4.01 -0.82 -14.76
N ASP A 90 4.11 0.45 -15.14
CA ASP A 90 5.11 0.96 -16.09
C ASP A 90 6.56 0.54 -15.77
N ILE A 91 6.94 0.57 -14.50
CA ILE A 91 8.31 0.20 -14.08
C ILE A 91 8.60 -1.29 -14.33
N VAL A 92 7.60 -2.16 -14.19
CA VAL A 92 7.70 -3.59 -14.47
C VAL A 92 7.73 -3.81 -15.98
N GLU A 93 6.85 -3.14 -16.73
CA GLU A 93 6.80 -3.18 -18.20
C GLU A 93 8.14 -2.75 -18.83
N ARG A 94 8.68 -1.61 -18.38
CA ARG A 94 10.01 -1.12 -18.77
C ARG A 94 11.10 -2.14 -18.44
N GLY A 95 11.03 -2.78 -17.28
CA GLY A 95 11.98 -3.80 -16.85
C GLY A 95 12.03 -4.99 -17.80
N PHE A 96 10.86 -5.55 -18.15
CA PHE A 96 10.77 -6.64 -19.12
C PHE A 96 11.17 -6.21 -20.53
N THR A 97 10.84 -4.99 -20.94
CA THR A 97 11.25 -4.43 -22.23
C THR A 97 12.76 -4.25 -22.33
N GLU A 98 13.41 -3.76 -21.27
CA GLU A 98 14.86 -3.61 -21.22
C GLU A 98 15.56 -4.98 -21.21
N ILE A 99 15.01 -5.97 -20.50
CA ILE A 99 15.49 -7.35 -20.57
C ILE A 99 15.42 -7.90 -22.00
N ARG A 100 14.28 -7.69 -22.70
CA ARG A 100 14.13 -8.10 -24.10
C ARG A 100 15.22 -7.47 -24.98
N ARG A 101 15.50 -6.18 -24.78
CA ARG A 101 16.57 -5.46 -25.49
C ARG A 101 17.95 -6.03 -25.20
N LEU A 102 18.28 -6.28 -23.93
CA LEU A 102 19.59 -6.77 -23.49
C LEU A 102 19.90 -8.17 -24.02
N PHE A 103 18.89 -9.05 -24.12
CA PHE A 103 19.07 -10.42 -24.57
C PHE A 103 18.64 -10.66 -26.03
N ALA A 104 18.24 -9.63 -26.77
CA ALA A 104 17.83 -9.76 -28.17
C ALA A 104 18.89 -10.45 -29.05
N LYS A 105 20.17 -10.19 -28.81
CA LYS A 105 21.32 -10.85 -29.46
C LYS A 105 22.13 -11.74 -28.51
N GLY A 106 21.59 -11.99 -27.32
CA GLY A 106 22.27 -12.70 -26.25
C GLY A 106 21.73 -14.13 -26.07
N ASP A 107 21.84 -14.61 -24.83
CA ASP A 107 21.34 -15.90 -24.39
C ASP A 107 19.80 -15.99 -24.57
N GLN A 108 19.39 -16.73 -25.61
CA GLN A 108 17.97 -16.92 -25.93
C GLN A 108 17.23 -17.72 -24.85
N GLY A 109 17.94 -18.56 -24.09
CA GLY A 109 17.36 -19.30 -22.98
C GLY A 109 16.86 -18.39 -21.87
N VAL A 110 17.65 -17.35 -21.58
CA VAL A 110 17.30 -16.30 -20.62
C VAL A 110 16.14 -15.45 -21.14
N LEU A 111 16.20 -15.04 -22.41
CA LEU A 111 15.14 -14.24 -23.03
C LEU A 111 13.80 -14.97 -22.98
N SER A 112 13.77 -16.23 -23.42
CA SER A 112 12.58 -17.08 -23.40
C SER A 112 12.00 -17.23 -21.99
N HIS A 113 12.85 -17.37 -20.97
CA HIS A 113 12.40 -17.44 -19.58
C HIS A 113 11.68 -16.17 -19.11
N TYR A 114 12.20 -14.99 -19.46
CA TYR A 114 11.51 -13.74 -19.15
C TYR A 114 10.24 -13.53 -19.98
N CYS A 115 10.19 -14.03 -21.23
CA CYS A 115 8.95 -14.03 -22.02
C CYS A 115 7.87 -14.90 -21.36
N VAL A 116 8.23 -16.07 -20.83
CA VAL A 116 7.30 -16.90 -20.03
C VAL A 116 6.84 -16.16 -18.78
N ALA A 117 7.77 -15.53 -18.04
CA ALA A 117 7.41 -14.76 -16.85
C ALA A 117 6.47 -13.58 -17.16
N TYR A 118 6.69 -12.87 -18.26
CA TYR A 118 5.84 -11.75 -18.70
C TYR A 118 4.42 -12.22 -19.07
N ARG A 119 4.30 -13.32 -19.83
CA ARG A 119 3.00 -13.92 -20.16
C ARG A 119 2.28 -14.38 -18.89
N CYS A 120 2.98 -15.10 -18.01
CA CYS A 120 2.45 -15.53 -16.74
C CYS A 120 1.99 -14.36 -15.86
N LEU A 121 2.73 -13.24 -15.82
CA LEU A 121 2.29 -12.02 -15.13
C LEU A 121 0.98 -11.49 -15.73
N THR A 122 0.90 -11.39 -17.06
CA THR A 122 -0.28 -10.87 -17.76
C THR A 122 -1.53 -11.69 -17.46
N GLU A 123 -1.39 -13.02 -17.45
CA GLU A 123 -2.47 -13.95 -17.11
C GLU A 123 -2.87 -13.92 -15.62
N CYS A 124 -1.98 -13.44 -14.75
CA CYS A 124 -2.23 -13.32 -13.31
C CYS A 124 -2.80 -11.96 -12.91
N LEU A 125 -2.96 -10.99 -13.82
CA LEU A 125 -3.58 -9.71 -13.48
C LEU A 125 -4.97 -9.93 -12.88
N GLU A 126 -5.36 -9.05 -11.96
CA GLU A 126 -6.58 -9.16 -11.15
C GLU A 126 -6.63 -10.35 -10.16
N ASP A 127 -5.65 -11.26 -10.14
CA ASP A 127 -5.45 -12.22 -9.05
C ASP A 127 -4.97 -11.47 -7.79
N PRO A 128 -5.59 -11.67 -6.61
CA PRO A 128 -5.19 -10.94 -5.40
C PRO A 128 -3.74 -11.17 -4.97
N LEU A 129 -3.17 -12.36 -5.21
CA LEU A 129 -1.75 -12.63 -4.92
C LEU A 129 -0.83 -11.94 -5.93
N CYS A 130 -1.28 -11.77 -7.16
CA CYS A 130 -0.58 -10.93 -8.14
C CYS A 130 -0.60 -9.45 -7.72
N ASP A 131 -1.74 -8.96 -7.19
CA ASP A 131 -1.80 -7.60 -6.64
C ASP A 131 -0.76 -7.42 -5.52
N LEU A 132 -0.70 -8.37 -4.58
CA LEU A 132 0.29 -8.33 -3.50
C LEU A 132 1.73 -8.34 -4.05
N MET A 133 2.03 -9.21 -5.02
CA MET A 133 3.34 -9.28 -5.66
C MET A 133 3.74 -7.92 -6.27
N LEU A 134 2.80 -7.27 -6.97
CA LEU A 134 3.03 -5.96 -7.57
C LEU A 134 3.16 -4.86 -6.52
N MET A 135 2.33 -4.87 -5.46
CA MET A 135 2.46 -3.91 -4.34
C MET A 135 3.84 -3.98 -3.68
N LEU A 136 4.32 -5.19 -3.38
CA LEU A 136 5.65 -5.40 -2.78
C LEU A 136 6.76 -4.94 -3.73
N THR A 137 6.65 -5.30 -5.02
CA THR A 137 7.65 -4.92 -6.04
C THR A 137 7.72 -3.41 -6.23
N LEU A 138 6.56 -2.74 -6.36
CA LEU A 138 6.49 -1.28 -6.53
C LEU A 138 7.03 -0.55 -5.30
N THR A 139 6.75 -1.05 -4.09
CA THR A 139 7.28 -0.45 -2.86
C THR A 139 8.80 -0.57 -2.78
N ILE A 140 9.36 -1.76 -3.07
CA ILE A 140 10.82 -1.97 -3.03
C ILE A 140 11.53 -1.12 -4.09
N THR A 141 10.95 -0.99 -5.28
CA THR A 141 11.56 -0.26 -6.41
C THR A 141 11.35 1.25 -6.33
N ALA A 142 10.39 1.71 -5.52
CA ALA A 142 10.21 3.13 -5.19
C ALA A 142 11.30 3.67 -4.24
N SER A 143 11.99 2.80 -3.51
CA SER A 143 13.07 3.21 -2.61
C SER A 143 14.21 3.89 -3.38
N SER A 144 14.60 5.08 -2.94
CA SER A 144 15.70 5.87 -3.52
C SER A 144 17.07 5.17 -3.48
N ALA A 145 17.22 4.17 -2.62
CA ALA A 145 18.36 3.26 -2.59
C ALA A 145 17.92 1.81 -2.66
N THR A 146 18.72 0.93 -3.25
CA THR A 146 18.32 -0.47 -3.46
C THR A 146 18.28 -1.24 -2.14
N PRO A 147 17.12 -1.75 -1.71
CA PRO A 147 17.03 -2.58 -0.52
C PRO A 147 17.69 -3.93 -0.76
N GLU A 148 18.35 -4.47 0.27
CA GLU A 148 18.92 -5.81 0.26
C GLU A 148 18.72 -6.50 1.62
N VAL A 149 18.88 -7.82 1.62
CA VAL A 149 18.97 -8.60 2.86
C VAL A 149 20.33 -9.30 2.86
N ARG A 150 21.18 -8.88 3.80
CA ARG A 150 22.56 -9.36 3.90
C ARG A 150 22.60 -10.78 4.49
N PRO A 151 23.63 -11.56 4.16
CA PRO A 151 23.93 -12.80 4.87
C PRO A 151 23.93 -12.62 6.39
N ASN A 152 23.33 -13.58 7.08
CA ASN A 152 23.18 -13.75 8.51
C ASN A 152 22.43 -12.61 9.20
N THR A 153 21.68 -11.81 8.44
CA THR A 153 20.85 -10.72 8.98
C THR A 153 19.37 -10.98 8.77
N LYS A 154 18.54 -10.38 9.62
CA LYS A 154 17.09 -10.26 9.43
C LYS A 154 16.76 -8.80 9.13
N GLY A 155 15.75 -8.59 8.29
CA GLY A 155 15.34 -7.26 7.86
C GLY A 155 16.19 -6.66 6.74
N PHE A 156 15.63 -5.59 6.15
CA PHE A 156 16.24 -4.89 5.03
C PHE A 156 17.39 -3.99 5.47
N ASN A 157 18.41 -3.93 4.63
CA ASN A 157 19.50 -2.99 4.64
C ASN A 157 19.54 -2.27 3.28
N VAL A 158 20.39 -1.26 3.17
CA VAL A 158 20.65 -0.59 1.89
C VAL A 158 21.99 -1.05 1.36
N THR A 159 22.01 -1.45 0.10
CA THR A 159 23.26 -1.82 -0.59
C THR A 159 23.99 -0.56 -1.07
N THR A 160 25.31 -0.62 -1.17
CA THR A 160 26.12 0.47 -1.75
C THR A 160 25.98 0.54 -3.28
N ARG A 161 25.62 -0.57 -3.93
CA ARG A 161 25.47 -0.67 -5.38
C ARG A 161 24.03 -0.45 -5.83
N ARG A 162 23.71 0.78 -6.26
CA ARG A 162 22.40 1.08 -6.86
C ARG A 162 22.14 0.18 -8.06
N ARG A 163 20.98 -0.45 -8.08
CA ARG A 163 20.47 -1.25 -9.20
C ARG A 163 19.47 -0.42 -9.99
N ASP A 164 19.36 -0.72 -11.28
CA ASP A 164 18.31 -0.17 -12.11
C ASP A 164 16.94 -0.63 -11.55
N PRO A 165 16.05 0.30 -11.17
CA PRO A 165 14.77 -0.04 -10.56
C PRO A 165 13.84 -0.86 -11.47
N ALA A 166 13.88 -0.64 -12.79
CA ALA A 166 13.03 -1.37 -13.74
C ALA A 166 13.50 -2.82 -13.89
N LEU A 167 14.81 -3.04 -14.05
CA LEU A 167 15.38 -4.38 -14.04
C LEU A 167 15.16 -5.08 -12.70
N LEU A 168 15.28 -4.37 -11.57
CA LEU A 168 14.98 -4.93 -10.25
C LEU A 168 13.51 -5.39 -10.20
N ALA A 169 12.57 -4.57 -10.67
CA ALA A 169 11.15 -4.88 -10.70
C ALA A 169 10.86 -6.18 -11.48
N ALA A 170 11.37 -6.29 -12.71
CA ALA A 170 11.17 -7.48 -13.53
C ALA A 170 11.79 -8.74 -12.89
N ASN A 171 12.98 -8.62 -12.30
CA ASN A 171 13.61 -9.75 -11.60
C ASN A 171 12.85 -10.18 -10.34
N MET A 172 12.31 -9.23 -9.58
CA MET A 172 11.46 -9.52 -8.42
C MET A 172 10.20 -10.28 -8.85
N VAL A 173 9.48 -9.75 -9.83
CA VAL A 173 8.27 -10.38 -10.37
C VAL A 173 8.58 -11.78 -10.90
N THR A 174 9.60 -11.95 -11.75
CA THR A 174 9.98 -13.27 -12.28
C THR A 174 10.24 -14.27 -11.15
N ARG A 175 11.02 -13.87 -10.13
CA ARG A 175 11.36 -14.77 -9.03
C ARG A 175 10.16 -15.08 -8.13
N MET A 176 9.28 -14.11 -7.90
CA MET A 176 8.06 -14.30 -7.11
C MET A 176 7.06 -15.21 -7.84
N LEU A 177 6.95 -15.09 -9.17
CA LEU A 177 6.11 -15.93 -10.02
C LEU A 177 6.51 -17.41 -10.00
N TRP A 178 7.81 -17.74 -9.86
CA TRP A 178 8.24 -19.13 -9.70
C TRP A 178 7.49 -19.82 -8.55
N PHE A 179 7.22 -19.10 -7.45
CA PHE A 179 6.50 -19.68 -6.32
C PHE A 179 4.97 -19.58 -6.44
N LEU A 180 4.46 -18.59 -7.19
CA LEU A 180 3.02 -18.37 -7.36
C LEU A 180 2.38 -19.27 -8.42
N ARG A 181 3.11 -19.54 -9.50
CA ARG A 181 2.71 -20.36 -10.66
C ARG A 181 3.87 -21.29 -11.06
N PRO A 182 4.31 -22.20 -10.16
CA PRO A 182 5.47 -23.06 -10.43
C PRO A 182 5.33 -23.87 -11.71
N GLU A 183 4.11 -24.27 -12.09
CA GLU A 183 3.77 -25.01 -13.29
C GLU A 183 4.11 -24.29 -14.60
N ALA A 184 4.19 -22.94 -14.58
CA ALA A 184 4.54 -22.16 -15.77
C ALA A 184 6.04 -22.23 -16.11
N PHE A 185 6.89 -22.70 -15.19
CA PHE A 185 8.35 -22.63 -15.32
C PHE A 185 9.02 -24.01 -15.34
N PRO A 186 10.11 -24.19 -16.12
CA PRO A 186 10.90 -25.42 -16.10
C PRO A 186 11.74 -25.54 -14.82
N TRP A 187 11.45 -26.52 -13.96
CA TRP A 187 12.19 -26.76 -12.72
C TRP A 187 13.34 -27.75 -12.87
N ASP A 188 13.06 -28.90 -13.47
CA ASP A 188 13.99 -30.03 -13.50
C ASP A 188 14.95 -29.96 -14.69
N LYS A 189 14.40 -29.64 -15.87
CA LYS A 189 15.12 -29.56 -17.14
C LYS A 189 14.64 -28.38 -17.96
N ASP A 190 15.52 -27.88 -18.81
CA ASP A 190 15.17 -26.88 -19.82
C ASP A 190 14.03 -27.42 -20.70
N ARG A 191 13.12 -26.54 -21.12
CA ARG A 191 11.95 -26.89 -21.93
C ARG A 191 11.79 -25.89 -23.05
N ASP A 192 11.69 -26.34 -24.29
CA ASP A 192 11.36 -25.49 -25.45
C ASP A 192 12.23 -24.22 -25.51
N SER A 193 13.55 -24.39 -25.31
CA SER A 193 14.53 -23.30 -25.22
C SER A 193 14.33 -22.32 -24.05
N VAL A 194 13.52 -22.66 -23.06
CA VAL A 194 13.38 -21.94 -21.79
C VAL A 194 14.34 -22.53 -20.77
N LEU A 195 15.23 -21.68 -20.26
CA LEU A 195 16.22 -22.07 -19.26
C LEU A 195 15.56 -22.48 -17.94
N ARG A 196 16.03 -23.55 -17.29
CA ARG A 196 15.50 -24.00 -15.99
C ARG A 196 15.69 -22.99 -14.87
N VAL A 197 14.78 -23.01 -13.90
CA VAL A 197 14.75 -22.10 -12.74
C VAL A 197 16.07 -22.10 -11.98
N SER A 198 16.77 -23.24 -11.83
CA SER A 198 18.04 -23.30 -11.09
C SER A 198 19.18 -22.53 -11.78
N GLU A 199 19.25 -22.55 -13.11
CA GLU A 199 20.23 -21.73 -13.86
C GLU A 199 19.80 -20.27 -13.89
N MET A 200 18.50 -20.00 -14.05
CA MET A 200 17.97 -18.65 -14.02
C MET A 200 18.18 -17.97 -12.66
N THR A 201 18.11 -18.74 -11.57
CA THR A 201 18.40 -18.30 -10.21
C THR A 201 19.79 -17.69 -10.11
N LYS A 202 20.81 -18.37 -10.64
CA LYS A 202 22.20 -17.87 -10.63
C LYS A 202 22.30 -16.52 -11.35
N LYS A 203 21.60 -16.36 -12.47
CA LYS A 203 21.60 -15.12 -13.27
C LYS A 203 20.86 -13.97 -12.59
N ILE A 204 19.82 -14.26 -11.80
CA ILE A 204 19.03 -13.25 -11.07
C ILE A 204 19.69 -12.84 -9.75
N GLU A 205 20.35 -13.75 -9.02
CA GLU A 205 20.91 -13.46 -7.70
C GLU A 205 21.95 -12.33 -7.73
N HIS A 206 22.81 -12.30 -8.75
CA HIS A 206 23.78 -11.22 -8.94
C HIS A 206 23.15 -9.84 -9.25
N LYS A 207 21.85 -9.82 -9.61
CA LYS A 207 21.05 -8.61 -9.84
C LYS A 207 20.38 -8.08 -8.57
N GLY A 208 20.55 -8.76 -7.42
CA GLY A 208 20.10 -8.30 -6.10
C GLY A 208 18.80 -8.93 -5.61
N VAL A 209 18.16 -9.80 -6.41
CA VAL A 209 16.93 -10.50 -6.01
C VAL A 209 17.29 -11.94 -5.63
N ASN A 210 17.21 -12.26 -4.34
CA ASN A 210 17.52 -13.58 -3.79
C ASN A 210 16.43 -14.04 -2.82
N ASN A 211 16.50 -15.29 -2.38
CA ASN A 211 15.46 -15.85 -1.49
C ASN A 211 15.44 -15.23 -0.09
N ARG A 212 16.53 -14.58 0.37
CA ARG A 212 16.47 -13.80 1.62
C ARG A 212 15.51 -12.63 1.46
N MET A 213 15.59 -11.89 0.36
CA MET A 213 14.66 -10.79 0.06
C MET A 213 13.21 -11.28 0.03
N LEU A 214 12.92 -12.36 -0.68
CA LEU A 214 11.55 -12.92 -0.76
C LEU A 214 11.04 -13.39 0.61
N ARG A 215 11.92 -13.96 1.45
CA ARG A 215 11.60 -14.34 2.83
C ARG A 215 11.30 -13.12 3.70
N GLU A 216 12.12 -12.07 3.62
CA GLU A 216 11.90 -10.85 4.39
C GLU A 216 10.62 -10.12 3.93
N LEU A 217 10.24 -10.18 2.66
CA LEU A 217 8.93 -9.71 2.19
C LEU A 217 7.76 -10.56 2.70
N GLY A 218 8.01 -11.73 3.29
CA GLY A 218 6.98 -12.68 3.67
C GLY A 218 6.37 -13.46 2.50
N TRP A 219 6.95 -13.37 1.31
CA TRP A 219 6.46 -14.05 0.10
C TRP A 219 6.66 -15.57 0.17
N ILE A 220 7.78 -16.00 0.75
CA ILE A 220 8.12 -17.41 0.91
C ILE A 220 8.41 -17.76 2.38
N LYS A 221 8.13 -19.02 2.71
CA LYS A 221 8.65 -19.70 3.90
C LYS A 221 9.83 -20.58 3.48
N VAL A 222 10.83 -20.67 4.35
CA VAL A 222 12.04 -21.45 4.11
C VAL A 222 12.12 -22.56 5.15
N LYS A 223 12.40 -23.78 4.72
CA LYS A 223 12.75 -24.91 5.58
C LYS A 223 14.26 -24.89 5.86
N GLY A 224 14.63 -25.04 7.13
CA GLY A 224 16.03 -25.09 7.56
C GLY A 224 16.65 -23.72 7.83
N ASN A 225 17.90 -23.75 8.29
CA ASN A 225 18.60 -22.58 8.84
C ASN A 225 19.70 -22.04 7.91
N ARG A 226 19.67 -22.41 6.62
CA ARG A 226 20.66 -21.88 5.68
C ARG A 226 20.51 -20.38 5.55
N ASP A 227 21.64 -19.70 5.57
CA ASP A 227 21.68 -18.27 5.38
C ASP A 227 21.19 -17.84 3.98
N SER A 228 21.58 -18.60 2.96
CA SER A 228 21.15 -18.43 1.58
C SER A 228 20.19 -19.57 1.21
N PRO A 229 18.86 -19.39 1.38
CA PRO A 229 17.89 -20.45 1.12
C PRO A 229 17.89 -20.87 -0.35
N ARG A 230 17.90 -22.17 -0.63
CA ARG A 230 17.67 -22.66 -2.00
C ARG A 230 16.20 -22.63 -2.37
N ASN A 231 15.88 -22.63 -3.66
CA ASN A 231 14.49 -22.69 -4.11
C ASN A 231 13.80 -23.99 -3.65
N CYS A 232 14.51 -25.13 -3.67
CA CYS A 232 13.95 -26.42 -3.23
C CYS A 232 13.56 -26.44 -1.74
N GLU A 233 14.21 -25.62 -0.91
CA GLU A 233 13.95 -25.43 0.52
C GLU A 233 12.87 -24.39 0.79
N SER A 234 12.45 -23.67 -0.24
CA SER A 234 11.49 -22.58 -0.16
C SER A 234 10.12 -23.03 -0.67
N ARG A 235 9.07 -22.50 -0.07
CA ARG A 235 7.69 -22.66 -0.52
C ARG A 235 6.99 -21.32 -0.44
N LEU A 236 6.00 -21.11 -1.31
CA LEU A 236 5.11 -19.96 -1.18
C LEU A 236 4.52 -19.93 0.23
N THR A 237 4.47 -18.75 0.84
CA THR A 237 3.73 -18.55 2.09
C THR A 237 2.27 -18.98 1.90
N PRO A 238 1.63 -19.61 2.90
CA PRO A 238 0.23 -20.01 2.82
C PRO A 238 -0.68 -18.89 2.28
N LYS A 239 -1.63 -19.24 1.41
CA LYS A 239 -2.43 -18.25 0.68
C LYS A 239 -3.23 -17.35 1.61
N ASP A 240 -3.74 -17.88 2.72
CA ASP A 240 -4.46 -17.15 3.77
C ASP A 240 -3.58 -16.07 4.42
N GLU A 241 -2.32 -16.38 4.75
CA GLU A 241 -1.35 -15.40 5.25
C GLU A 241 -1.06 -14.30 4.20
N LEU A 242 -0.93 -14.68 2.92
CA LEU A 242 -0.70 -13.72 1.85
C LEU A 242 -1.93 -12.83 1.58
N PHE A 243 -3.15 -13.39 1.58
CA PHE A 243 -4.37 -12.60 1.45
C PHE A 243 -4.54 -11.63 2.61
N LYS A 244 -4.21 -12.05 3.83
CA LYS A 244 -4.17 -11.17 4.99
C LYS A 244 -3.18 -10.02 4.77
N LEU A 245 -1.94 -10.32 4.39
CA LEU A 245 -0.93 -9.29 4.12
C LEU A 245 -1.38 -8.30 3.05
N ARG A 246 -1.99 -8.79 1.96
CA ARG A 246 -2.56 -7.93 0.90
C ARG A 246 -3.61 -6.99 1.45
N ASN A 247 -4.58 -7.51 2.20
CA ASN A 247 -5.69 -6.72 2.72
C ASN A 247 -5.19 -5.69 3.75
N ASP A 248 -4.24 -6.09 4.60
CA ASP A 248 -3.58 -5.19 5.55
C ASP A 248 -2.87 -4.06 4.80
N LEU A 249 -2.08 -4.37 3.76
CA LEU A 249 -1.40 -3.34 2.96
C LEU A 249 -2.40 -2.41 2.26
N ILE A 250 -3.49 -2.92 1.68
CA ILE A 250 -4.54 -2.08 1.07
C ILE A 250 -5.13 -1.12 2.11
N PHE A 251 -5.46 -1.63 3.31
CA PHE A 251 -5.98 -0.80 4.39
C PHE A 251 -4.98 0.26 4.85
N LEU A 252 -3.69 -0.10 4.90
CA LEU A 252 -2.59 0.78 5.30
C LEU A 252 -2.19 1.80 4.23
N MET A 253 -2.71 1.75 3.00
CA MET A 253 -2.40 2.76 1.97
C MET A 253 -2.76 4.19 2.41
N LYS A 254 -3.67 4.36 3.38
CA LYS A 254 -4.01 5.67 3.99
C LYS A 254 -3.03 6.14 5.08
N GLU A 255 -2.07 5.29 5.46
CA GLU A 255 -1.09 5.49 6.52
C GLU A 255 0.32 5.09 6.01
N PRO A 256 1.00 5.96 5.24
CA PRO A 256 2.24 5.62 4.55
C PRO A 256 3.33 5.02 5.43
N ARG A 257 3.52 5.55 6.64
CA ARG A 257 4.49 5.02 7.59
C ARG A 257 4.20 3.57 7.98
N SER A 258 2.95 3.27 8.30
CA SER A 258 2.52 1.92 8.67
C SER A 258 2.60 0.96 7.48
N PHE A 259 2.21 1.42 6.28
CA PHE A 259 2.34 0.64 5.05
C PHE A 259 3.78 0.25 4.76
N ILE A 260 4.68 1.23 4.72
CA ILE A 260 6.11 1.03 4.45
C ILE A 260 6.73 0.18 5.55
N GLY A 261 6.37 0.42 6.81
CA GLY A 261 6.84 -0.37 7.93
C GLY A 261 6.41 -1.84 7.86
N SER A 262 5.23 -2.12 7.32
CA SER A 262 4.76 -3.49 7.05
C SER A 262 5.60 -4.16 5.95
N VAL A 263 5.84 -3.49 4.83
CA VAL A 263 6.63 -4.04 3.70
C VAL A 263 8.08 -4.31 4.09
N PHE A 264 8.73 -3.34 4.76
CA PHE A 264 10.13 -3.46 5.17
C PHE A 264 10.32 -4.17 6.52
N LYS A 265 9.22 -4.56 7.19
CA LYS A 265 9.20 -5.11 8.55
C LYS A 265 10.04 -4.26 9.53
N SER A 266 9.91 -2.95 9.42
CA SER A 266 10.77 -1.99 10.12
C SER A 266 10.08 -0.66 10.38
N ASN A 267 10.16 -0.15 11.61
CA ASN A 267 9.59 1.15 11.97
C ASN A 267 10.55 2.33 11.76
N LYS A 268 11.69 2.11 11.07
CA LYS A 268 12.71 3.13 10.81
C LYS A 268 12.19 4.14 9.79
N GLU A 269 12.27 5.43 10.14
CA GLU A 269 11.84 6.53 9.27
C GLU A 269 12.62 6.61 7.97
N GLU A 270 13.87 6.13 7.96
CA GLU A 270 14.70 6.08 6.76
C GLU A 270 14.02 5.35 5.58
N TRP A 271 13.19 4.34 5.85
CA TRP A 271 12.44 3.64 4.79
C TRP A 271 11.30 4.49 4.23
N VAL A 272 10.67 5.31 5.09
CA VAL A 272 9.62 6.25 4.70
C VAL A 272 10.21 7.32 3.79
N ASP A 273 11.34 7.91 4.20
CA ASP A 273 12.05 8.93 3.42
C ASP A 273 12.48 8.39 2.05
N ARG A 274 13.02 7.16 2.03
CA ARG A 274 13.46 6.50 0.79
C ARG A 274 12.32 6.22 -0.17
N CYS A 275 11.14 5.90 0.34
CA CYS A 275 9.95 5.61 -0.48
C CYS A 275 9.05 6.84 -0.68
N SER A 276 9.54 8.05 -0.43
CA SER A 276 8.78 9.29 -0.61
C SER A 276 8.17 9.46 -2.01
N ALA A 277 8.76 8.85 -3.04
CA ALA A 277 8.24 8.87 -4.40
C ALA A 277 6.83 8.27 -4.57
N ILE A 278 6.41 7.36 -3.67
CA ILE A 278 5.07 6.77 -3.66
C ILE A 278 4.18 7.35 -2.55
N ILE A 279 4.61 8.42 -1.88
CA ILE A 279 3.81 9.12 -0.88
C ILE A 279 3.22 10.35 -1.53
N ASN A 280 1.95 10.27 -1.92
CA ASN A 280 1.25 11.39 -2.49
C ASN A 280 0.74 12.31 -1.36
N ASN A 281 1.26 13.53 -1.35
CA ASN A 281 0.87 14.58 -0.42
C ASN A 281 -0.28 15.46 -0.93
N ASN A 282 -0.82 15.18 -2.14
CA ASN A 282 -1.87 15.92 -2.86
C ASN A 282 -1.92 17.40 -2.44
N ARG A 283 -1.17 18.29 -3.11
CA ARG A 283 -1.32 19.74 -2.92
C ARG A 283 -2.56 20.27 -3.64
#